data_AF-A0A9J5WG72-F1
#
_entry.id   AF-A0A9J5WG72-F1
#
_cell.length_a   1.000
_cell.length_b   1.000
_cell.length_c   1.000
_cell.angle_alpha   90.00
_cell.angle_beta   90.00
_cell.angle_gamma   90.00
#
_symmetry.space_group_name_H-M   'P 1'
#
loop_
_entity.id
_entity.type
_entity.pdbx_description
1 polymer ?
#
loop_
_entity_poly.entity_id
_entity_poly.type
_entity_poly.pdbx_seq_one_letter_code
_entity_poly.pdbx_strand_id
1 'polypeptide(L)'
;MYDPYIIVTPGSRKKVETLIYDAPRNGPTLWEIGIPDRTAAEFFIPDAQPKLLNQLYVVHNQERYRQYGLWDRYTEIYPDVDLVFTIGLSNYQTDWFFAHLNRYFYNDDGNKTYAPTTWQVLFDLEDVDQSSNYTLQLAFASAHEAELQVRFNDPEIDAPHYSTGLIGKDNAIARHGIRGIYRLYTINVPGSLLGFGTNIMYLKQSRGDRPFRGLMYDYIRLEGPSDESD
;
A
#
# COMPACT_ATOMS: atom_id res chain seq x y z
N MET A 1 13.43 -25.72 12.65
CA MET A 1 13.70 -25.63 11.20
C MET A 1 12.71 -26.55 10.51
N TYR A 2 11.69 -26.01 9.84
CA TYR A 2 10.69 -26.82 9.14
C TYR A 2 11.29 -27.37 7.84
N ASP A 3 10.94 -28.60 7.47
CA ASP A 3 11.26 -29.15 6.15
C ASP A 3 10.60 -28.25 5.08
N PRO A 4 11.37 -27.60 4.20
CA PRO A 4 10.81 -26.68 3.20
C PRO A 4 9.91 -27.37 2.18
N TYR A 5 9.86 -28.71 2.16
CA TYR A 5 9.12 -29.48 1.17
C TYR A 5 8.10 -30.42 1.79
N ILE A 6 6.86 -30.35 1.30
CA ILE A 6 5.86 -31.38 1.53
C ILE A 6 5.92 -32.37 0.37
N ILE A 7 6.66 -33.47 0.57
CA ILE A 7 6.67 -34.58 -0.40
C ILE A 7 5.35 -35.35 -0.31
N VAL A 8 4.66 -35.46 -1.44
CA VAL A 8 3.40 -36.20 -1.58
C VAL A 8 3.63 -37.39 -2.50
N THR A 9 3.27 -38.60 -2.05
CA THR A 9 3.33 -39.83 -2.85
C THR A 9 1.93 -40.38 -3.14
N PRO A 10 1.71 -41.06 -4.29
CA PRO A 10 0.41 -41.62 -4.64
C PRO A 10 -0.16 -42.53 -3.54
N GLY A 11 -1.42 -42.31 -3.19
CA GLY A 11 -2.13 -43.11 -2.17
C GLY A 11 -1.73 -42.83 -0.72
N SER A 12 -0.80 -41.90 -0.46
CA SER A 12 -0.39 -41.54 0.89
C SER A 12 -1.29 -40.47 1.52
N ARG A 13 -1.39 -40.49 2.84
CA ARG A 13 -1.94 -39.39 3.65
C ARG A 13 -0.83 -38.85 4.53
N LYS A 14 -0.43 -37.60 4.30
CA LYS A 14 0.52 -36.89 5.15
C LYS A 14 -0.23 -35.88 6.01
N LYS A 15 -0.15 -36.03 7.34
CA LYS A 15 -0.68 -35.02 8.26
C LYS A 15 0.30 -33.86 8.28
N VAL A 16 -0.15 -32.69 7.86
CA VAL A 16 0.59 -31.43 7.97
C VAL A 16 0.08 -30.75 9.23
N GLU A 17 0.99 -30.38 10.12
CA GLU A 17 0.65 -29.62 11.33
C GLU A 17 0.39 -28.15 10.96
N THR A 18 -0.22 -27.39 11.88
CA THR A 18 -0.41 -25.95 11.68
C THR A 18 0.94 -25.28 11.52
N LEU A 19 1.19 -24.69 10.35
CA LEU A 19 2.35 -23.84 10.12
C LEU A 19 1.99 -22.42 10.54
N ILE A 20 2.66 -21.94 11.57
CA ILE A 20 2.58 -20.53 12.01
C ILE A 20 3.67 -19.77 11.24
N TYR A 21 3.26 -18.73 10.52
CA TYR A 21 4.19 -17.82 9.86
C TYR A 21 4.37 -16.59 10.76
N ASP A 22 5.57 -16.44 11.32
CA ASP A 22 5.97 -15.22 12.00
C ASP A 22 6.60 -14.27 10.99
N ALA A 23 5.97 -13.11 10.80
CA ALA A 23 6.51 -12.08 9.93
C ALA A 23 7.88 -11.62 10.47
N PRO A 24 8.94 -11.57 9.65
CA PRO A 24 10.24 -11.06 10.06
C PRO A 24 10.11 -9.67 10.69
N ARG A 25 10.85 -9.44 11.77
CA ARG A 25 10.96 -8.14 12.46
C ARG A 25 12.45 -7.86 12.64
N ASN A 26 12.88 -6.68 12.25
CA ASN A 26 14.25 -6.19 12.46
C ASN A 26 14.35 -5.38 13.74
N GLY A 27 13.26 -4.73 14.18
CA GLY A 27 13.19 -3.95 15.42
C GLY A 27 11.77 -3.79 15.97
N PRO A 28 11.59 -3.00 17.04
CA PRO A 28 10.28 -2.73 17.62
C PRO A 28 9.39 -1.98 16.62
N THR A 29 8.10 -2.31 16.58
CA THR A 29 7.12 -1.62 15.73
C THR A 29 6.84 -0.24 16.29
N LEU A 30 7.11 0.80 15.50
CA LEU A 30 6.78 2.19 15.85
C LEU A 30 5.34 2.49 15.47
N TRP A 31 4.94 2.09 14.25
CA TRP A 31 3.57 2.16 13.78
C TRP A 31 3.34 1.23 12.59
N GLU A 32 2.06 0.95 12.32
CA GLU A 32 1.63 0.10 11.22
C GLU A 32 0.29 0.57 10.63
N ILE A 33 0.03 0.19 9.37
CA ILE A 33 -1.20 0.47 8.62
C ILE A 33 -1.63 -0.83 7.91
N GLY A 34 -2.86 -1.27 8.15
CA GLY A 34 -3.45 -2.47 7.52
C GLY A 34 -3.22 -3.76 8.31
N ILE A 35 -3.55 -4.90 7.67
CA ILE A 35 -3.39 -6.25 8.22
C ILE A 35 -2.53 -7.06 7.23
N PRO A 36 -1.48 -7.77 7.68
CA PRO A 36 -0.59 -8.51 6.76
C PRO A 36 -1.21 -9.85 6.29
N ASP A 37 -2.32 -9.82 5.56
CA ASP A 37 -3.08 -10.98 5.10
C ASP A 37 -3.12 -11.15 3.56
N ARG A 38 -2.33 -10.35 2.86
CA ARG A 38 -2.14 -10.28 1.40
C ARG A 38 -3.38 -9.80 0.65
N THR A 39 -4.20 -8.96 1.26
CA THR A 39 -5.34 -8.32 0.61
C THR A 39 -5.42 -6.84 0.93
N ALA A 40 -6.18 -6.08 0.13
CA ALA A 40 -6.47 -4.68 0.39
C ALA A 40 -7.93 -4.47 0.87
N ALA A 41 -8.54 -5.53 1.41
CA ALA A 41 -10.00 -5.59 1.58
C ALA A 41 -10.51 -4.85 2.82
N GLU A 42 -9.63 -4.67 3.80
CA GLU A 42 -9.86 -3.93 5.02
C GLU A 42 -9.80 -2.41 4.81
N PHE A 43 -9.17 -1.95 3.74
CA PHE A 43 -9.04 -0.54 3.42
C PHE A 43 -10.34 0.09 2.90
N PHE A 44 -10.33 1.41 2.76
CA PHE A 44 -11.49 2.18 2.31
C PHE A 44 -11.82 1.90 0.83
N ILE A 45 -12.87 1.13 0.62
CA ILE A 45 -13.51 0.95 -0.69
C ILE A 45 -14.69 1.92 -0.78
N PRO A 46 -14.69 2.88 -1.72
CA PRO A 46 -15.75 3.87 -1.80
C PRO A 46 -17.05 3.29 -2.37
N ASP A 47 -18.15 4.00 -2.15
CA ASP A 47 -19.39 3.72 -2.86
C ASP A 47 -19.22 3.94 -4.36
N ALA A 48 -19.88 3.10 -5.16
CA ALA A 48 -19.90 3.22 -6.61
C ALA A 48 -20.63 4.49 -7.06
N GLN A 49 -20.34 4.95 -8.28
CA GLN A 49 -21.18 5.97 -8.89
C GLN A 49 -22.61 5.43 -9.07
N PRO A 50 -23.66 6.19 -8.70
CA PRO A 50 -25.04 5.71 -8.77
C PRO A 50 -25.47 5.17 -10.14
N LYS A 51 -24.94 5.75 -11.23
CA LYS A 51 -25.24 5.34 -12.61
C LYS A 51 -24.60 4.00 -13.00
N LEU A 52 -23.58 3.56 -12.28
CA LEU A 52 -22.81 2.33 -12.52
C LEU A 52 -23.02 1.30 -11.41
N LEU A 53 -23.91 1.60 -10.46
CA LEU A 53 -24.14 0.80 -9.25
C LEU A 53 -24.73 -0.57 -9.62
N ASN A 54 -24.00 -1.63 -9.30
CA ASN A 54 -24.51 -2.98 -9.35
C ASN A 54 -25.12 -3.36 -7.99
N GLN A 55 -26.42 -3.59 -7.98
CA GLN A 55 -27.18 -3.92 -6.76
C GLN A 55 -26.72 -5.23 -6.09
N LEU A 56 -26.13 -6.16 -6.85
CA LEU A 56 -25.61 -7.41 -6.29
C LEU A 56 -24.61 -7.16 -5.15
N TYR A 57 -23.69 -6.22 -5.36
CA TYR A 57 -22.61 -5.90 -4.41
C TYR A 57 -23.02 -4.88 -3.34
N VAL A 58 -24.21 -4.30 -3.45
CA VAL A 58 -24.82 -3.52 -2.34
C VAL A 58 -25.33 -4.47 -1.27
N VAL A 59 -25.99 -5.55 -1.69
CA VAL A 59 -26.48 -6.60 -0.79
C VAL A 59 -25.30 -7.39 -0.19
N HIS A 60 -24.22 -7.57 -0.95
CA HIS A 60 -23.02 -8.32 -0.55
C HIS A 60 -21.87 -7.35 -0.21
N ASN A 61 -21.99 -6.63 0.90
CA ASN A 61 -21.08 -5.54 1.28
C ASN A 61 -19.59 -5.95 1.33
N GLN A 62 -19.29 -7.22 1.60
CA GLN A 62 -17.92 -7.75 1.59
C GLN A 62 -17.25 -7.71 0.20
N GLU A 63 -18.04 -7.73 -0.88
CA GLU A 63 -17.55 -7.69 -2.26
C GLU A 63 -17.77 -6.33 -2.93
N ARG A 64 -17.97 -5.26 -2.15
CA ARG A 64 -18.19 -3.90 -2.70
C ARG A 64 -17.07 -3.42 -3.63
N TYR A 65 -15.85 -3.95 -3.50
CA TYR A 65 -14.73 -3.69 -4.42
C TYR A 65 -14.98 -4.18 -5.85
N ARG A 66 -16.01 -5.00 -6.07
CA ARG A 66 -16.40 -5.49 -7.40
C ARG A 66 -17.25 -4.51 -8.21
N GLN A 67 -17.59 -3.35 -7.65
CA GLN A 67 -18.30 -2.30 -8.37
C GLN A 67 -17.43 -1.75 -9.51
N TYR A 68 -18.05 -1.46 -10.64
CA TYR A 68 -17.35 -0.88 -11.79
C TYR A 68 -17.01 0.59 -11.54
N GLY A 69 -15.84 1.03 -11.98
CA GLY A 69 -15.45 2.44 -11.96
C GLY A 69 -14.87 2.95 -10.64
N LEU A 70 -14.63 2.07 -9.65
CA LEU A 70 -14.10 2.51 -8.34
C LEU A 70 -12.74 3.20 -8.42
N TRP A 71 -11.94 2.92 -9.46
CA TRP A 71 -10.67 3.61 -9.62
C TRP A 71 -10.83 5.12 -9.85
N ASP A 72 -11.90 5.54 -10.53
CA ASP A 72 -12.16 6.95 -10.80
C ASP A 72 -12.72 7.68 -9.57
N ARG A 73 -13.30 6.94 -8.62
CA ARG A 73 -13.78 7.49 -7.35
C ARG A 73 -12.66 8.14 -6.54
N TYR A 74 -11.40 7.76 -6.75
CA TYR A 74 -10.27 8.43 -6.11
C TYR A 74 -10.27 9.93 -6.44
N THR A 75 -10.39 10.30 -7.72
CA THR A 75 -10.41 11.72 -8.15
C THR A 75 -11.64 12.47 -7.64
N GLU A 76 -12.77 11.77 -7.51
CA GLU A 76 -14.03 12.37 -7.06
C GLU A 76 -14.03 12.66 -5.55
N ILE A 77 -13.22 11.93 -4.78
CA ILE A 77 -13.06 12.12 -3.33
C ILE A 77 -11.87 13.03 -3.03
N TYR A 78 -10.81 12.97 -3.84
CA TYR A 78 -9.56 13.72 -3.71
C TYR A 78 -9.31 14.63 -4.94
N PRO A 79 -10.20 15.61 -5.22
CA PRO A 79 -10.15 16.39 -6.46
C PRO A 79 -8.94 17.33 -6.51
N ASP A 80 -8.60 17.96 -5.38
CA ASP A 80 -7.60 19.03 -5.32
C ASP A 80 -6.32 18.62 -4.59
N VAL A 81 -6.45 17.75 -3.58
CA VAL A 81 -5.35 17.28 -2.73
C VAL A 81 -5.37 15.77 -2.63
N ASP A 82 -4.19 15.17 -2.56
CA ASP A 82 -4.05 13.73 -2.36
C ASP A 82 -4.31 13.33 -0.91
N LEU A 83 -4.39 12.02 -0.70
CA LEU A 83 -4.66 11.40 0.60
C LEU A 83 -3.58 11.75 1.63
N VAL A 84 -4.03 12.17 2.83
CA VAL A 84 -3.18 12.44 3.99
C VAL A 84 -3.65 11.54 5.14
N PHE A 85 -2.77 10.68 5.63
CA PHE A 85 -3.04 9.73 6.71
C PHE A 85 -2.18 10.08 7.92
N THR A 86 -2.79 10.27 9.09
CA THR A 86 -2.05 10.59 10.32
C THR A 86 -2.08 9.41 11.27
N ILE A 87 -0.91 8.85 11.60
CA ILE A 87 -0.78 7.75 12.54
C ILE A 87 -1.40 8.14 13.89
N GLY A 88 -2.21 7.25 14.46
CA GLY A 88 -2.92 7.46 15.72
C GLY A 88 -4.20 8.31 15.64
N LEU A 89 -4.45 8.99 14.51
CA LEU A 89 -5.68 9.78 14.31
C LEU A 89 -6.57 9.24 13.19
N SER A 90 -5.98 8.87 12.05
CA SER A 90 -6.70 8.32 10.90
C SER A 90 -7.04 6.85 11.08
N ASN A 91 -8.13 6.40 10.47
CA ASN A 91 -8.55 5.00 10.45
C ASN A 91 -8.36 4.41 9.04
N TYR A 92 -7.54 3.37 8.90
CA TYR A 92 -7.24 2.78 7.59
C TYR A 92 -8.49 2.20 6.89
N GLN A 93 -9.55 1.85 7.63
CA GLN A 93 -10.78 1.32 7.04
C GLN A 93 -11.63 2.38 6.34
N THR A 94 -11.41 3.66 6.64
CA THR A 94 -12.19 4.79 6.12
C THR A 94 -11.34 5.83 5.40
N ASP A 95 -10.08 5.97 5.79
CA ASP A 95 -9.22 7.09 5.39
C ASP A 95 -8.06 6.64 4.50
N TRP A 96 -7.81 5.32 4.41
CA TRP A 96 -6.82 4.75 3.49
C TRP A 96 -7.51 4.14 2.28
N PHE A 97 -7.45 4.80 1.12
CA PHE A 97 -8.13 4.32 -0.08
C PHE A 97 -7.56 2.95 -0.50
N PHE A 98 -8.43 2.02 -0.93
CA PHE A 98 -8.03 0.62 -1.17
C PHE A 98 -6.97 0.43 -2.27
N ALA A 99 -6.81 1.40 -3.15
CA ALA A 99 -5.80 1.41 -4.21
C ALA A 99 -5.16 2.79 -4.39
N HIS A 100 -3.83 2.83 -4.44
CA HIS A 100 -3.05 4.00 -4.83
C HIS A 100 -3.15 4.20 -6.34
N LEU A 101 -3.98 5.16 -6.74
CA LEU A 101 -4.36 5.40 -8.12
C LEU A 101 -4.01 6.81 -8.55
N ASN A 102 -3.89 7.00 -9.86
CA ASN A 102 -3.73 8.32 -10.47
C ASN A 102 -5.03 9.15 -10.42
N ARG A 103 -4.87 10.48 -10.38
CA ARG A 103 -5.99 11.43 -10.48
C ARG A 103 -6.33 11.66 -11.94
N TYR A 104 -7.58 11.45 -12.36
CA TYR A 104 -7.99 11.75 -13.71
C TYR A 104 -8.25 13.25 -13.92
N PHE A 105 -8.06 13.72 -15.14
CA PHE A 105 -8.48 15.04 -15.60
C PHE A 105 -8.79 14.99 -17.10
N TYR A 106 -9.46 16.01 -17.62
CA TYR A 106 -9.68 16.16 -19.06
C TYR A 106 -8.64 17.12 -19.62
N ASN A 107 -7.92 16.71 -20.65
CA ASN A 107 -6.96 17.58 -21.34
C ASN A 107 -7.69 18.59 -22.28
N ASP A 108 -6.92 19.45 -22.94
CA ASP A 108 -7.45 20.48 -23.85
C ASP A 108 -8.26 19.90 -25.03
N ASP A 109 -7.99 18.65 -25.42
CA ASP A 109 -8.73 17.93 -26.46
C ASP A 109 -10.04 17.28 -25.94
N GLY A 110 -10.35 17.42 -24.65
CA GLY A 110 -11.49 16.79 -24.00
C GLY A 110 -11.30 15.29 -23.70
N ASN A 111 -10.09 14.76 -23.83
CA ASN A 111 -9.77 13.37 -23.53
C ASN A 111 -9.44 13.18 -22.05
N LYS A 112 -9.98 12.10 -21.47
CA LYS A 112 -9.68 11.70 -20.09
C LYS A 112 -8.24 11.16 -20.01
N THR A 113 -7.44 11.78 -19.17
CA THR A 113 -6.04 11.43 -18.89
C THR A 113 -5.82 11.36 -17.37
N TYR A 114 -4.61 10.98 -16.94
CA TYR A 114 -4.30 10.63 -15.56
C TYR A 114 -2.97 11.25 -15.10
N ALA A 115 -3.00 11.95 -13.97
CA ALA A 115 -1.83 12.51 -13.30
C ALA A 115 -1.38 11.60 -12.13
N PRO A 116 -0.05 11.46 -11.91
CA PRO A 116 0.52 10.89 -10.70
C PRO A 116 -0.08 11.46 -9.41
N THR A 117 -0.11 10.66 -8.35
CA THR A 117 -0.59 11.08 -7.01
C THR A 117 0.48 10.81 -5.96
N THR A 118 0.47 11.61 -4.89
CA THR A 118 1.41 11.51 -3.77
C THR A 118 0.66 11.49 -2.45
N TRP A 119 0.58 10.32 -1.83
CA TRP A 119 -0.02 10.15 -0.51
C TRP A 119 0.98 10.52 0.59
N GLN A 120 0.46 11.03 1.70
CA GLN A 120 1.26 11.43 2.85
C GLN A 120 0.91 10.58 4.06
N VAL A 121 1.92 10.12 4.80
CA VAL A 121 1.77 9.49 6.11
C VAL A 121 2.48 10.36 7.13
N LEU A 122 1.71 10.98 8.02
CA LEU A 122 2.22 11.80 9.12
C LEU A 122 2.34 10.93 10.35
N PHE A 123 3.47 11.01 11.04
CA PHE A 123 3.73 10.25 12.25
C PHE A 123 4.69 11.00 13.17
N ASP A 124 4.48 10.86 14.47
CA ASP A 124 5.34 11.45 15.49
C ASP A 124 6.33 10.41 16.02
N LEU A 125 7.58 10.84 16.24
CA LEU A 125 8.61 10.06 16.90
C LEU A 125 9.11 10.79 18.16
N GLU A 126 9.06 10.11 19.30
CA GLU A 126 9.51 10.65 20.59
C GLU A 126 11.04 10.63 20.74
N ASP A 127 11.72 9.75 20.03
CA ASP A 127 13.18 9.67 19.99
C ASP A 127 13.64 9.18 18.61
N VAL A 128 14.78 9.69 18.15
CA VAL A 128 15.37 9.31 16.87
C VAL A 128 16.88 9.19 17.01
N ASP A 129 17.40 7.96 16.89
CA ASP A 129 18.82 7.74 16.74
C ASP A 129 19.25 8.00 15.29
N GLN A 130 19.76 9.21 15.05
CA GLN A 130 20.26 9.68 13.76
C GLN A 130 21.39 8.82 13.17
N SER A 131 22.10 8.05 13.99
CA SER A 131 23.23 7.20 13.58
C SER A 131 22.80 5.78 13.20
N SER A 132 21.57 5.41 13.53
CA SER A 132 21.03 4.07 13.34
C SER A 132 20.24 3.93 12.02
N ASN A 133 19.81 2.70 11.74
CA ASN A 133 18.94 2.39 10.62
C ASN A 133 17.60 1.87 11.11
N TYR A 134 16.52 2.48 10.61
CA TYR A 134 15.15 2.05 10.78
C TYR A 134 14.76 1.15 9.61
N THR A 135 13.69 0.37 9.77
CA THR A 135 13.17 -0.48 8.68
C THR A 135 11.74 -0.12 8.32
N LEU A 136 11.50 0.21 7.06
CA LEU A 136 10.15 0.30 6.50
C LEU A 136 9.81 -1.01 5.78
N GLN A 137 8.82 -1.73 6.29
CA GLN A 137 8.20 -2.85 5.59
C GLN A 137 7.03 -2.33 4.75
N LEU A 138 7.06 -2.68 3.47
CA LEU A 138 6.08 -2.24 2.50
C LEU A 138 5.56 -3.43 1.70
N ALA A 139 4.32 -3.83 1.99
CA ALA A 139 3.66 -4.94 1.34
C ALA A 139 2.56 -4.46 0.39
N PHE A 140 2.54 -5.03 -0.81
CA PHE A 140 1.49 -4.81 -1.80
C PHE A 140 0.72 -6.10 -2.04
N ALA A 141 -0.60 -6.00 -1.95
CA ALA A 141 -1.52 -7.03 -2.40
C ALA A 141 -1.55 -7.13 -3.93
N SER A 142 -1.29 -6.04 -4.65
CA SER A 142 -1.29 -5.97 -6.13
C SER A 142 -0.56 -4.72 -6.64
N ALA A 143 -0.05 -4.78 -7.88
CA ALA A 143 0.48 -3.65 -8.63
C ALA A 143 0.21 -3.80 -10.15
N HIS A 144 -0.17 -2.71 -10.81
CA HIS A 144 -0.34 -2.65 -12.26
C HIS A 144 0.43 -1.48 -12.86
N GLU A 145 1.49 -1.76 -13.63
CA GLU A 145 2.35 -0.77 -14.31
C GLU A 145 2.70 0.45 -13.43
N ALA A 146 2.98 0.20 -12.16
CA ALA A 146 3.19 1.24 -11.16
C ALA A 146 4.66 1.36 -10.80
N GLU A 147 5.04 2.50 -10.27
CA GLU A 147 6.35 2.73 -9.66
C GLU A 147 6.11 3.59 -8.43
N LEU A 148 6.35 3.03 -7.24
CA LEU A 148 6.27 3.77 -6.00
C LEU A 148 7.63 4.38 -5.68
N GLN A 149 7.62 5.68 -5.43
CA GLN A 149 8.73 6.41 -4.87
C GLN A 149 8.42 6.80 -3.43
N VAL A 150 9.38 6.60 -2.53
CA VAL A 150 9.27 6.95 -1.11
C VAL A 150 10.24 8.09 -0.79
N ARG A 151 9.74 9.13 -0.12
CA ARG A 151 10.54 10.23 0.43
C ARG A 151 10.16 10.45 1.90
N PHE A 152 11.06 11.07 2.65
CA PHE A 152 10.87 11.40 4.06
C PHE A 152 11.19 12.87 4.26
N ASN A 153 10.28 13.60 4.90
CA ASN A 153 10.38 15.00 5.34
C ASN A 153 10.62 16.07 4.25
N ASP A 154 11.17 15.73 3.09
CA ASP A 154 11.33 16.59 1.93
C ASP A 154 10.69 15.93 0.68
N PRO A 155 9.54 16.44 0.20
CA PRO A 155 8.91 15.91 -1.01
C PRO A 155 9.59 16.35 -2.31
N GLU A 156 10.38 17.43 -2.27
CA GLU A 156 10.94 18.11 -3.45
C GLU A 156 12.35 17.63 -3.80
N ILE A 157 12.94 16.73 -3.00
CA ILE A 157 14.23 16.13 -3.34
C ILE A 157 14.15 15.37 -4.67
N ASP A 158 15.10 15.70 -5.58
CA ASP A 158 15.13 15.18 -6.95
C ASP A 158 15.13 13.65 -6.96
N ALA A 159 16.05 13.04 -6.21
CA ALA A 159 16.15 11.59 -6.09
C ALA A 159 15.29 11.09 -4.92
N PRO A 160 14.33 10.18 -5.15
CA PRO A 160 13.61 9.57 -4.04
C PRO A 160 14.56 8.74 -3.18
N HIS A 161 14.31 8.70 -1.86
CA HIS A 161 15.09 7.84 -0.95
C HIS A 161 14.94 6.36 -1.30
N TYR A 162 13.80 5.98 -1.89
CA TYR A 162 13.59 4.64 -2.42
C TYR A 162 12.68 4.67 -3.65
N SER A 163 12.93 3.79 -4.63
CA SER A 163 12.00 3.51 -5.72
C SER A 163 11.89 2.00 -5.93
N THR A 164 10.66 1.52 -6.14
CA THR A 164 10.42 0.13 -6.55
C THR A 164 10.87 -0.15 -7.98
N GLY A 165 11.14 0.90 -8.78
CA GLY A 165 11.12 0.83 -10.23
C GLY A 165 9.74 0.42 -10.77
N LEU A 166 9.67 0.11 -12.06
CA LEU A 166 8.43 -0.38 -12.68
C LEU A 166 8.09 -1.78 -12.15
N ILE A 167 6.94 -1.89 -11.51
CA ILE A 167 6.41 -3.14 -10.95
C ILE A 167 4.99 -3.43 -11.43
N GLY A 168 4.58 -4.68 -11.28
CA GLY A 168 3.21 -5.10 -11.56
C GLY A 168 3.06 -5.99 -12.79
N LYS A 169 2.04 -5.69 -13.61
CA LYS A 169 1.43 -6.52 -14.67
C LYS A 169 0.35 -7.49 -14.19
N ASP A 170 -0.19 -7.30 -12.99
CA ASP A 170 -1.48 -7.88 -12.64
C ASP A 170 -2.62 -6.96 -13.10
N ASN A 171 -3.84 -7.48 -13.26
CA ASN A 171 -5.00 -6.69 -13.67
C ASN A 171 -6.05 -6.61 -12.56
N ALA A 172 -5.66 -6.69 -11.29
CA ALA A 172 -6.64 -6.75 -10.19
C ALA A 172 -7.53 -5.48 -10.18
N ILE A 173 -6.95 -4.29 -10.27
CA ILE A 173 -7.70 -3.02 -10.32
C ILE A 173 -8.69 -3.02 -11.49
N ALA A 174 -8.22 -3.29 -12.72
CA ALA A 174 -9.06 -3.27 -13.93
C ALA A 174 -10.15 -4.37 -13.96
N ARG A 175 -9.98 -5.43 -13.15
CA ARG A 175 -10.92 -6.55 -13.05
C ARG A 175 -11.74 -6.55 -11.76
N HIS A 176 -11.71 -5.45 -11.00
CA HIS A 176 -12.41 -5.31 -9.73
C HIS A 176 -12.06 -6.43 -8.73
N GLY A 177 -10.78 -6.77 -8.70
CA GLY A 177 -10.16 -7.60 -7.67
C GLY A 177 -9.67 -6.74 -6.51
N ILE A 178 -9.26 -7.40 -5.43
CA ILE A 178 -8.78 -6.75 -4.20
C ILE A 178 -7.39 -7.27 -3.75
N ARG A 179 -6.80 -8.14 -4.58
CA ARG A 179 -5.45 -8.69 -4.48
C ARG A 179 -5.04 -9.35 -5.78
N GLY A 180 -3.73 -9.51 -5.97
CA GLY A 180 -3.10 -10.03 -7.18
C GLY A 180 -1.76 -10.69 -6.84
N ILE A 181 -0.68 -10.24 -7.49
CA ILE A 181 0.67 -10.74 -7.22
C ILE A 181 1.24 -9.99 -6.02
N TYR A 182 1.42 -10.71 -4.92
CA TYR A 182 2.00 -10.17 -3.69
C TYR A 182 3.46 -9.76 -3.85
N ARG A 183 3.84 -8.64 -3.23
CA ARG A 183 5.22 -8.14 -3.16
C ARG A 183 5.49 -7.58 -1.76
N LEU A 184 6.64 -7.91 -1.19
CA LEU A 184 7.13 -7.33 0.06
C LEU A 184 8.49 -6.68 -0.20
N TYR A 185 8.63 -5.45 0.29
CA TYR A 185 9.88 -4.69 0.27
C TYR A 185 10.28 -4.36 1.70
N THR A 186 11.52 -4.69 2.04
CA THR A 186 12.16 -4.28 3.29
C THR A 186 13.15 -3.18 2.95
N ILE A 187 12.84 -1.96 3.39
CA ILE A 187 13.53 -0.74 2.99
C ILE A 187 14.30 -0.21 4.20
N ASN A 188 15.61 -0.04 4.04
CA ASN A 188 16.45 0.61 5.05
C ASN A 188 16.20 2.11 5.05
N VAL A 189 15.89 2.68 6.22
CA VAL A 189 15.64 4.12 6.40
C VAL A 189 16.71 4.66 7.36
N PRO A 190 17.73 5.38 6.87
CA PRO A 190 18.71 6.01 7.74
C PRO A 190 18.03 6.97 8.73
N GLY A 191 18.39 6.89 10.01
CA GLY A 191 17.85 7.77 11.06
C GLY A 191 18.04 9.26 10.75
N SER A 192 19.09 9.60 9.97
CA SER A 192 19.35 10.94 9.45
C SER A 192 18.23 11.53 8.57
N LEU A 193 17.30 10.71 8.08
CA LEU A 193 16.13 11.16 7.31
C LEU A 193 14.94 11.51 8.20
N LEU A 194 14.97 11.15 9.47
CA LEU A 194 13.90 11.30 10.45
C LEU A 194 14.27 12.39 11.46
N GLY A 195 13.29 12.95 12.14
CA GLY A 195 13.47 13.98 13.18
C GLY A 195 12.63 13.71 14.42
N PHE A 196 12.98 14.35 15.53
CA PHE A 196 12.14 14.38 16.72
C PHE A 196 10.81 15.11 16.43
N GLY A 197 9.69 14.56 16.92
CA GLY A 197 8.35 15.08 16.67
C GLY A 197 7.79 14.61 15.33
N THR A 198 7.08 15.51 14.64
CA THR A 198 6.32 15.17 13.43
C THR A 198 7.22 14.95 12.22
N ASN A 199 7.04 13.79 11.60
CA ASN A 199 7.66 13.40 10.33
C ASN A 199 6.57 13.16 9.28
N ILE A 200 6.96 13.26 8.01
CA ILE A 200 6.09 12.95 6.87
C ILE A 200 6.80 11.96 5.95
N MET A 201 6.15 10.83 5.69
CA MET A 201 6.53 9.93 4.61
C MET A 201 5.65 10.20 3.38
N TYR A 202 6.28 10.51 2.26
CA TYR A 202 5.60 10.72 0.98
C TYR A 202 5.70 9.44 0.14
N LEU A 203 4.55 8.98 -0.32
CA LEU A 203 4.38 7.82 -1.17
C LEU A 203 3.88 8.33 -2.52
N LYS A 204 4.71 8.32 -3.56
CA LYS A 204 4.34 8.80 -4.89
C LYS A 204 4.20 7.64 -5.87
N GLN A 205 3.00 7.40 -6.39
CA GLN A 205 2.82 6.64 -7.61
C GLN A 205 3.26 7.56 -8.76
N SER A 206 4.39 7.25 -9.40
CA SER A 206 5.02 8.16 -10.37
C SER A 206 4.61 7.95 -11.82
N ARG A 207 3.82 6.91 -12.11
CA ARG A 207 3.46 6.47 -13.47
C ARG A 207 2.01 6.86 -13.79
N GLY A 208 1.84 8.06 -14.34
CA GLY A 208 0.58 8.63 -14.82
C GLY A 208 0.10 8.06 -16.17
N ASP A 209 -0.68 8.86 -16.90
CA ASP A 209 -1.13 8.75 -18.30
C ASP A 209 -2.22 7.72 -18.66
N ARG A 210 -2.43 6.69 -17.84
CA ARG A 210 -3.38 5.60 -18.14
C ARG A 210 -4.26 5.23 -16.95
N PRO A 211 -5.48 4.72 -17.20
CA PRO A 211 -6.31 4.16 -16.15
C PRO A 211 -5.64 2.92 -15.53
N PHE A 212 -6.08 2.56 -14.33
CA PHE A 212 -5.70 1.34 -13.60
C PHE A 212 -4.23 1.24 -13.16
N ARG A 213 -3.36 2.14 -13.62
CA ARG A 213 -1.99 2.23 -13.09
C ARG A 213 -2.05 2.56 -11.61
N GLY A 214 -1.50 1.67 -10.80
CA GLY A 214 -1.66 1.79 -9.37
C GLY A 214 -1.21 0.59 -8.57
N LEU A 215 -1.37 0.71 -7.26
CA LEU A 215 -0.94 -0.24 -6.26
C LEU A 215 -2.12 -0.55 -5.33
N MET A 216 -2.19 -1.77 -4.81
CA MET A 216 -3.02 -2.09 -3.66
C MET A 216 -2.08 -2.43 -2.52
N TYR A 217 -2.17 -1.69 -1.43
CA TYR A 217 -1.41 -2.00 -0.22
C TYR A 217 -1.99 -3.25 0.43
N ASP A 218 -1.13 -4.00 1.09
CA ASP A 218 -1.52 -5.03 2.06
C ASP A 218 -1.23 -4.47 3.46
N TYR A 219 0.02 -4.09 3.68
CA TYR A 219 0.48 -3.68 5.00
C TYR A 219 1.69 -2.77 4.89
N ILE A 220 1.75 -1.77 5.76
CA ILE A 220 2.88 -0.84 5.89
C ILE A 220 3.28 -0.80 7.35
N ARG A 221 4.58 -0.93 7.64
CA ARG A 221 5.09 -0.85 9.02
C ARG A 221 6.44 -0.15 9.06
N LEU A 222 6.58 0.79 9.99
CA LEU A 222 7.89 1.33 10.36
C LEU A 222 8.37 0.67 11.65
N GLU A 223 9.60 0.18 11.62
CA GLU A 223 10.29 -0.43 12.74
C GLU A 223 11.45 0.46 13.18
N GLY A 224 11.69 0.50 14.48
CA GLY A 224 12.87 1.12 15.07
C GLY A 224 14.14 0.37 14.70
N PRO A 225 15.30 0.89 15.14
CA PRO A 225 16.57 0.20 14.98
C PRO A 225 16.52 -1.19 15.62
N SER A 226 17.31 -2.12 15.09
CA SER A 226 17.49 -3.40 15.74
C SER A 226 18.08 -3.19 17.12
N ASP A 227 17.44 -3.77 18.12
CA ASP A 227 18.05 -3.94 19.43
C ASP A 227 19.18 -4.96 19.26
N GLU A 228 20.42 -4.53 18.94
CA GLU A 228 21.58 -5.40 19.05
C GLU A 228 21.86 -5.65 20.53
N SER A 229 21.10 -6.58 21.09
CA SER A 229 21.41 -7.29 22.32
C SER A 229 20.89 -8.72 22.21
N ASP A 230 21.58 -9.55 21.42
CA ASP A 230 21.61 -11.01 21.54
C ASP A 230 23.01 -11.54 21.16
#